data_AF-B4FQN1-F1
#
_entry.id   AF-B4FQN1-F1
#
_cell.length_a   1.000
_cell.length_b   1.000
_cell.length_c   1.000
_cell.angle_alpha   90.00
_cell.angle_beta   90.00
_cell.angle_gamma   90.00
#
_symmetry.space_group_name_H-M   'P 1'
#
loop_
_entity.id
_entity.type
_entity.pdbx_description
1 polymer ?
#
loop_
_entity_poly.entity_id
_entity_poly.type
_entity_poly.pdbx_seq_one_letter_code
_entity_poly.pdbx_strand_id
1 'polypeptide(L)'
;MSRILMALITLSGGDRSKLPPDYKEFLLLLESDTLTMEDEFLIVNNAALLPIKNRTEVFLMLHDRIVDYLGSTDKTKKKKKKRILSSLPYKEDWLDTAKANTKINQWVANVQNEYRATPHDLLRLNRNVRSHMHRYSDGDDIEEVLYCEWPELLMVMQKMLHLEGELEGTDIQNKFG
;
A
#
# COMPACT_ATOMS: atom_id res chain seq x y z
N MET A 1 -22.69 -1.96 -12.94
CA MET A 1 -22.60 -1.88 -11.46
C MET A 1 -22.18 -0.49 -10.97
N SER A 2 -21.25 0.21 -11.65
CA SER A 2 -20.78 1.57 -11.26
C SER A 2 -21.90 2.62 -11.09
N ARG A 3 -22.92 2.65 -11.96
CA ARG A 3 -24.03 3.63 -11.86
C ARG A 3 -24.78 3.61 -10.53
N ILE A 4 -24.92 2.44 -9.90
CA ILE A 4 -25.64 2.30 -8.62
C ILE A 4 -24.77 2.80 -7.47
N LEU A 5 -23.48 2.42 -7.44
CA LEU A 5 -22.53 2.91 -6.45
C LEU A 5 -22.33 4.43 -6.53
N MET A 6 -22.28 4.94 -7.76
CA MET A 6 -22.21 6.38 -8.05
C MET A 6 -23.46 7.14 -7.62
N ALA A 7 -24.64 6.54 -7.76
CA ALA A 7 -25.88 7.10 -7.22
C ALA A 7 -25.87 7.09 -5.69
N LEU A 8 -25.38 6.03 -5.05
CA LEU A 8 -25.31 5.93 -3.59
C LEU A 8 -24.35 6.95 -2.96
N ILE A 9 -23.17 7.20 -3.55
CA ILE A 9 -22.21 8.22 -3.08
C ILE A 9 -22.82 9.63 -3.19
N THR A 10 -23.55 9.90 -4.26
CA THR A 10 -24.22 11.20 -4.46
C THR A 10 -25.43 11.34 -3.52
N LEU A 11 -26.20 10.27 -3.31
CA LEU A 11 -27.37 10.25 -2.43
C LEU A 11 -27.00 10.37 -0.94
N SER A 12 -25.81 9.94 -0.52
CA SER A 12 -25.33 10.10 0.85
C SER A 12 -24.83 11.53 1.16
N GLY A 13 -24.84 12.44 0.18
CA GLY A 13 -24.27 13.78 0.33
C GLY A 13 -22.73 13.80 0.30
N GLY A 14 -22.11 12.71 -0.15
CA GLY A 14 -20.66 12.58 -0.24
C GLY A 14 -20.07 13.47 -1.34
N ASP A 15 -19.00 14.20 -0.99
CA ASP A 15 -18.21 14.96 -1.95
C ASP A 15 -17.18 14.04 -2.61
N ARG A 16 -17.37 13.78 -3.91
CA ARG A 16 -16.47 12.94 -4.71
C ARG A 16 -15.03 13.47 -4.75
N SER A 17 -14.82 14.78 -4.55
CA SER A 17 -13.48 15.37 -4.49
C SER A 17 -12.73 15.04 -3.20
N LYS A 18 -13.43 14.52 -2.18
CA LYS A 18 -12.88 14.19 -0.86
C LYS A 18 -12.70 12.70 -0.61
N LEU A 19 -12.87 11.87 -1.65
CA LEU A 19 -12.62 10.43 -1.52
C LEU A 19 -11.13 10.18 -1.28
N PRO A 20 -10.77 9.28 -0.35
CA PRO A 20 -9.40 8.85 -0.23
C PRO A 20 -8.89 8.22 -1.55
N PRO A 21 -7.59 8.32 -1.86
CA PRO A 21 -7.04 7.87 -3.13
C PRO A 21 -7.33 6.41 -3.48
N ASP A 22 -7.32 5.51 -2.50
CA ASP A 22 -7.61 4.08 -2.70
C ASP A 22 -9.05 3.81 -3.12
N TYR A 23 -10.02 4.47 -2.50
CA TYR A 23 -11.41 4.39 -2.96
C TYR A 23 -11.60 4.98 -4.36
N LYS A 24 -10.94 6.11 -4.66
CA LYS A 24 -11.04 6.72 -6.00
C LYS A 24 -10.48 5.79 -7.07
N GLU A 25 -9.31 5.22 -6.84
CA GLU A 25 -8.69 4.26 -7.76
C GLU A 25 -9.54 2.99 -7.91
N PHE A 26 -10.12 2.49 -6.82
CA PHE A 26 -11.00 1.33 -6.86
C PHE A 26 -12.27 1.59 -7.69
N LEU A 27 -12.89 2.76 -7.55
CA LEU A 27 -14.03 3.14 -8.39
C LEU A 27 -13.65 3.22 -9.86
N LEU A 28 -12.50 3.81 -10.19
CA LEU A 28 -12.00 3.88 -11.57
C LEU A 28 -11.73 2.48 -12.14
N LEU A 29 -11.19 1.56 -11.33
CA LEU A 29 -11.00 0.17 -11.73
C LEU A 29 -12.32 -0.49 -12.12
N LEU A 30 -13.38 -0.31 -11.30
CA LEU A 30 -14.72 -0.87 -11.57
C LEU A 30 -15.42 -0.24 -12.78
N GLU A 31 -14.97 0.92 -13.24
CA GLU A 31 -15.48 1.63 -14.42
C GLU A 31 -14.73 1.29 -15.71
N SER A 32 -13.66 0.49 -15.61
CA SER A 32 -12.85 0.14 -16.77
C SER A 32 -13.59 -0.80 -17.72
N ASP A 33 -13.64 -0.43 -19.01
CA ASP A 33 -14.19 -1.26 -20.09
C ASP A 33 -13.22 -2.37 -20.54
N THR A 34 -12.01 -2.42 -19.98
CA THR A 34 -10.94 -3.36 -20.38
C THR A 34 -10.64 -4.43 -19.33
N LEU A 35 -11.53 -4.62 -18.35
CA LEU A 35 -11.34 -5.63 -17.31
C LEU A 35 -11.36 -7.04 -17.90
N THR A 36 -10.44 -7.86 -17.41
CA THR A 36 -10.32 -9.29 -17.74
C THR A 36 -10.66 -10.15 -16.53
N MET A 37 -10.79 -11.47 -16.73
CA MET A 37 -10.99 -12.41 -15.61
C MET A 37 -9.83 -12.40 -14.62
N GLU A 38 -8.61 -12.10 -15.07
CA GLU A 38 -7.45 -12.00 -14.18
C GLU A 38 -7.61 -10.84 -13.18
N ASP A 39 -8.28 -9.76 -13.58
CA ASP A 39 -8.50 -8.59 -12.72
C ASP A 39 -9.53 -8.85 -11.62
N GLU A 40 -10.32 -9.93 -11.71
CA GLU A 40 -11.29 -10.30 -10.67
C GLU A 40 -10.61 -10.46 -9.31
N PHE A 41 -9.45 -11.11 -9.27
CA PHE A 41 -8.69 -11.29 -8.03
C PHE A 41 -8.27 -9.96 -7.40
N LEU A 42 -7.84 -9.00 -8.21
CA LEU A 42 -7.51 -7.65 -7.75
C LEU A 42 -8.74 -6.90 -7.23
N ILE A 43 -9.87 -7.03 -7.91
CA ILE A 43 -11.12 -6.33 -7.58
C ILE A 43 -11.68 -6.80 -6.24
N VAL A 44 -11.83 -8.12 -6.05
CA VAL A 44 -12.46 -8.67 -4.85
C VAL A 44 -11.56 -8.57 -3.61
N ASN A 45 -10.24 -8.47 -3.81
CA ASN A 45 -9.26 -8.32 -2.74
C ASN A 45 -8.67 -6.91 -2.69
N ASN A 46 -9.35 -5.87 -3.16
CA ASN A 46 -8.75 -4.55 -3.29
C ASN A 46 -8.46 -3.88 -1.93
N ALA A 47 -7.31 -3.20 -1.80
CA ALA A 47 -6.89 -2.52 -0.59
C ALA A 47 -7.91 -1.50 -0.04
N ALA A 48 -8.75 -0.89 -0.89
CA ALA A 48 -9.83 0.00 -0.47
C ALA A 48 -10.92 -0.71 0.37
N LEU A 49 -11.06 -2.03 0.20
CA LEU A 49 -12.02 -2.86 0.92
C LEU A 49 -11.44 -3.50 2.20
N LEU A 50 -10.15 -3.28 2.46
CA LEU A 50 -9.43 -3.96 3.52
C LEU A 50 -9.76 -3.33 4.89
N PRO A 51 -10.19 -4.12 5.90
CA PRO A 51 -10.37 -3.60 7.25
C PRO A 51 -9.07 -2.97 7.78
N ILE A 52 -9.15 -1.80 8.42
CA ILE A 52 -7.98 -1.08 8.96
C ILE A 52 -7.10 -2.00 9.82
N LYS A 53 -7.73 -2.81 10.69
CA LYS A 53 -7.05 -3.79 11.56
C LYS A 53 -6.16 -4.81 10.81
N ASN A 54 -6.43 -5.06 9.54
CA ASN A 54 -5.70 -6.04 8.72
C ASN A 54 -4.68 -5.36 7.78
N ARG A 55 -4.69 -4.03 7.65
CA ARG A 55 -3.79 -3.29 6.73
C ARG A 55 -2.31 -3.49 7.05
N THR A 56 -1.95 -3.55 8.32
CA THR A 56 -0.58 -3.86 8.75
C THR A 56 -0.14 -5.23 8.25
N GLU A 57 -0.96 -6.26 8.47
CA GLU A 57 -0.59 -7.62 8.08
C GLU A 57 -0.47 -7.75 6.55
N VAL A 58 -1.43 -7.19 5.81
CA VAL A 58 -1.37 -7.17 4.34
C VAL A 58 -0.16 -6.39 3.86
N PHE A 59 0.18 -5.23 4.45
CA PHE A 59 1.40 -4.51 4.10
C PHE A 59 2.63 -5.42 4.22
N LEU A 60 2.74 -6.17 5.31
CA LEU A 60 3.87 -7.08 5.54
C LEU A 60 3.88 -8.22 4.51
N MET A 61 2.73 -8.82 4.18
CA MET A 61 2.63 -9.86 3.15
C MET A 61 3.08 -9.35 1.77
N LEU A 62 2.62 -8.17 1.37
CA LEU A 62 3.03 -7.55 0.11
C LEU A 62 4.52 -7.15 0.14
N HIS A 63 4.99 -6.61 1.26
CA HIS A 63 6.39 -6.27 1.48
C HIS A 63 7.29 -7.50 1.30
N ASP A 64 6.98 -8.61 1.97
CA ASP A 64 7.80 -9.82 1.94
C ASP A 64 7.84 -10.42 0.52
N ARG A 65 6.73 -10.35 -0.21
CA ARG A 65 6.71 -10.74 -1.63
C ARG A 65 7.65 -9.87 -2.46
N ILE A 66 7.61 -8.55 -2.30
CA ILE A 66 8.40 -7.59 -3.10
C ILE A 66 9.88 -7.62 -2.70
N VAL A 67 10.17 -7.56 -1.41
CA VAL A 67 11.52 -7.32 -0.88
C VAL A 67 12.29 -8.62 -0.79
N ASP A 68 11.69 -9.68 -0.27
CA ASP A 68 12.39 -10.93 0.03
C ASP A 68 12.25 -11.93 -1.11
N TYR A 69 11.02 -12.31 -1.48
CA TYR A 69 10.80 -13.31 -2.53
C TYR A 69 11.32 -12.84 -3.90
N LEU A 70 10.91 -11.64 -4.34
CA LEU A 70 11.40 -11.05 -5.58
C LEU A 70 12.85 -10.50 -5.47
N GLY A 71 13.38 -10.40 -4.24
CA GLY A 71 14.78 -10.02 -3.97
C GLY A 71 15.80 -11.15 -4.17
N SER A 72 15.34 -12.39 -4.39
CA SER A 72 16.17 -13.58 -4.65
C SER A 72 17.18 -13.41 -5.79
N THR A 73 18.13 -14.34 -5.92
CA THR A 73 19.21 -14.31 -6.93
C THR A 73 18.72 -14.46 -8.38
N ASP A 74 17.45 -14.86 -8.58
CA ASP A 74 16.82 -14.99 -9.88
C ASP A 74 16.71 -13.65 -10.63
N LYS A 75 17.25 -13.60 -11.85
CA LYS A 75 17.29 -12.36 -12.67
C LYS A 75 15.91 -11.87 -13.07
N THR A 76 14.96 -12.77 -13.34
CA THR A 76 13.59 -12.43 -13.75
C THR A 76 12.84 -11.82 -12.57
N LYS A 77 12.93 -12.41 -11.38
CA LYS A 77 12.34 -11.88 -10.15
C LYS A 77 12.89 -10.50 -9.78
N LYS A 78 14.21 -10.31 -9.88
CA LYS A 78 14.84 -8.98 -9.69
C LYS A 78 14.31 -7.92 -10.65
N LYS A 79 14.03 -8.29 -11.91
CA LYS A 79 13.41 -7.37 -12.89
C LYS A 79 12.00 -6.98 -12.48
N LYS A 80 11.18 -7.93 -12.02
CA LYS A 80 9.84 -7.64 -11.47
C LYS A 80 9.94 -6.68 -10.27
N LYS A 81 10.78 -6.99 -9.28
CA LYS A 81 11.05 -6.12 -8.12
C LYS A 81 11.43 -4.70 -8.56
N LYS A 82 12.33 -4.55 -9.52
CA LYS A 82 12.75 -3.24 -10.02
C LYS A 82 11.58 -2.46 -10.61
N ARG A 83 10.73 -3.09 -11.41
CA ARG A 83 9.53 -2.44 -11.98
C ARG A 83 8.56 -1.99 -10.90
N ILE A 84 8.25 -2.87 -9.93
CA ILE A 84 7.39 -2.55 -8.79
C ILE A 84 7.93 -1.35 -8.00
N LEU A 85 9.20 -1.41 -7.57
CA LEU A 85 9.82 -0.32 -6.81
C LEU A 85 9.88 0.98 -7.61
N SER A 86 10.09 0.90 -8.93
CA SER A 86 10.06 2.07 -9.81
C SER A 86 8.67 2.63 -10.08
N SER A 87 7.61 1.99 -9.60
CA SER A 87 6.23 2.49 -9.73
C SER A 87 5.63 2.94 -8.39
N LEU A 88 6.32 2.72 -7.26
CA LEU A 88 5.84 3.17 -5.96
C LEU A 88 5.72 4.71 -5.89
N PRO A 89 4.73 5.25 -5.16
CA PRO A 89 4.56 6.69 -4.99
C PRO A 89 5.65 7.29 -4.08
N TYR A 90 5.64 8.62 -3.94
CA TYR A 90 6.44 9.39 -2.97
C TYR A 90 7.97 9.26 -3.11
N LYS A 91 8.47 8.89 -4.29
CA LYS A 91 9.92 8.62 -4.47
C LYS A 91 10.81 9.83 -4.16
N GLU A 92 10.28 11.03 -4.38
CA GLU A 92 11.02 12.28 -4.31
C GLU A 92 10.99 12.89 -2.91
N ASP A 93 9.98 12.60 -2.09
CA ASP A 93 9.64 13.36 -0.88
C ASP A 93 9.32 12.50 0.34
N TRP A 94 9.24 11.17 0.22
CA TRP A 94 8.84 10.32 1.37
C TRP A 94 9.74 10.49 2.61
N LEU A 95 11.04 10.73 2.41
CA LEU A 95 11.98 10.87 3.52
C LEU A 95 11.80 12.22 4.23
N ASP A 96 11.46 13.27 3.49
CA ASP A 96 11.22 14.59 4.05
C ASP A 96 9.89 14.64 4.80
N THR A 97 8.84 14.03 4.21
CA THR A 97 7.54 13.83 4.87
C THR A 97 7.67 12.99 6.15
N ALA A 98 8.44 11.89 6.11
CA ALA A 98 8.74 11.08 7.30
C ALA A 98 9.44 11.86 8.43
N LYS A 99 10.38 12.75 8.08
CA LYS A 99 11.08 13.61 9.05
C LYS A 99 10.19 14.72 9.62
N ALA A 100 9.28 15.24 8.80
CA ALA A 100 8.34 16.28 9.21
C ALA A 100 7.23 15.75 10.13
N ASN A 101 6.81 14.49 9.96
CA ASN A 101 5.81 13.86 10.80
C ASN A 101 6.40 13.48 12.17
N THR A 102 5.88 14.06 13.25
CA THR A 102 6.43 13.88 14.61
C THR A 102 6.36 12.45 15.14
N LYS A 103 5.34 11.67 14.75
CA LYS A 103 5.19 10.26 15.15
C LYS A 103 6.14 9.36 14.34
N ILE A 104 6.25 9.59 13.03
CA ILE A 104 7.12 8.79 12.14
C ILE A 104 8.60 9.13 12.35
N ASN A 105 8.95 10.39 12.61
CA ASN A 105 10.33 10.84 12.74
C ASN A 105 11.09 10.12 13.87
N GLN A 106 10.40 9.59 14.88
CA GLN A 106 10.99 8.73 15.92
C GLN A 106 11.69 7.48 15.35
N TRP A 107 11.29 7.04 14.15
CA TRP A 107 11.84 5.89 13.43
C TRP A 107 12.91 6.25 12.41
N VAL A 108 13.16 7.54 12.19
CA VAL A 108 14.08 8.07 11.19
C VAL A 108 15.25 8.81 11.85
N ALA A 109 15.00 9.54 12.93
CA ALA A 109 16.00 10.29 13.67
C ALA A 109 16.95 9.36 14.44
N ASN A 110 18.26 9.66 14.36
CA ASN A 110 19.30 9.02 15.16
C ASN A 110 19.36 7.48 15.07
N VAL A 111 18.95 6.90 13.93
CA VAL A 111 19.03 5.46 13.70
C VAL A 111 20.43 5.04 13.26
N GLN A 112 20.86 3.84 13.66
CA GLN A 112 22.16 3.29 13.27
C GLN A 112 22.28 3.07 11.76
N ASN A 113 21.18 2.64 11.12
CA ASN A 113 21.12 2.38 9.69
C ASN A 113 20.28 3.46 9.02
N GLU A 114 20.94 4.54 8.59
CA GLU A 114 20.29 5.68 7.95
C GLU A 114 19.48 5.27 6.71
N TYR A 115 18.38 5.98 6.50
CA TYR A 115 17.53 5.83 5.33
C TYR A 115 18.00 6.76 4.21
N ARG A 116 17.97 6.26 2.98
CA ARG A 116 18.20 7.02 1.74
C ARG A 116 16.87 7.27 1.08
N ALA A 117 16.69 8.42 0.41
CA ALA A 117 15.47 8.75 -0.34
C ALA A 117 15.27 7.81 -1.55
N THR A 118 14.86 6.57 -1.29
CA THR A 118 14.65 5.51 -2.26
C THR A 118 13.36 4.75 -1.95
N PRO A 119 12.66 4.21 -2.95
CA PRO A 119 11.44 3.42 -2.71
C PRO A 119 11.69 2.17 -1.84
N HIS A 120 12.89 1.60 -1.90
CA HIS A 120 13.25 0.47 -1.05
C HIS A 120 13.29 0.85 0.42
N ASP A 121 13.90 1.99 0.75
CA ASP A 121 13.98 2.46 2.13
C ASP A 121 12.64 3.01 2.66
N LEU A 122 11.74 3.47 1.78
CA LEU A 122 10.34 3.76 2.14
C LEU A 122 9.64 2.49 2.66
N LEU A 123 9.76 1.39 1.92
CA LEU A 123 9.22 0.09 2.34
C LEU A 123 9.88 -0.39 3.64
N ARG A 124 11.20 -0.23 3.76
CA ARG A 124 11.96 -0.59 4.96
C ARG A 124 11.46 0.16 6.20
N LEU A 125 11.25 1.48 6.09
CA LEU A 125 10.70 2.29 7.18
C LEU A 125 9.31 1.79 7.58
N ASN A 126 8.41 1.66 6.60
CA ASN A 126 7.04 1.22 6.84
C ASN A 126 6.98 -0.17 7.50
N ARG A 127 7.85 -1.10 7.07
CA ARG A 127 7.99 -2.42 7.71
C ARG A 127 8.47 -2.32 9.14
N ASN A 128 9.47 -1.48 9.42
CA ASN A 128 10.03 -1.30 10.75
C ASN A 128 9.03 -0.72 11.73
N VAL A 129 8.30 0.34 11.33
CA VAL A 129 7.24 0.95 12.12
C VAL A 129 6.18 -0.10 12.49
N ARG A 130 5.68 -0.84 11.48
CA ARG A 130 4.64 -1.87 11.67
C ARG A 130 5.12 -3.08 12.48
N SER A 131 6.38 -3.47 12.38
CA SER A 131 6.93 -4.65 13.09
C SER A 131 7.26 -4.39 14.57
N HIS A 132 7.33 -3.12 14.96
CA HIS A 132 7.87 -2.74 16.27
C HIS A 132 6.98 -1.70 16.98
N MET A 133 5.67 -1.69 16.69
CA MET A 133 4.70 -0.75 17.27
C MET A 133 4.78 -0.64 18.80
N HIS A 134 5.03 -1.76 19.49
CA HIS A 134 5.17 -1.82 20.95
C HIS A 134 6.36 -1.04 21.53
N ARG A 135 7.30 -0.58 20.69
CA ARG A 135 8.48 0.17 21.14
C ARG A 135 8.18 1.64 21.46
N TYR A 136 7.01 2.13 21.07
CA TYR A 136 6.57 3.51 21.33
C TYR A 136 5.16 3.47 21.91
N SER A 137 4.90 4.33 22.91
CA SER A 137 3.72 4.30 23.77
C SER A 137 2.38 4.62 23.08
N ASP A 138 2.40 4.99 21.79
CA ASP A 138 1.26 5.49 21.03
C ASP A 138 0.82 4.50 19.91
N GLY A 139 0.92 3.20 20.17
CA GLY A 139 0.76 2.13 19.17
C GLY A 139 -0.62 2.00 18.53
N ASP A 140 -1.66 2.60 19.10
CA ASP A 140 -3.05 2.36 18.69
C ASP A 140 -3.44 3.04 17.36
N ASP A 141 -2.79 4.16 16.99
CA ASP A 141 -3.15 4.94 15.79
C ASP A 141 -2.10 4.88 14.66
N ILE A 142 -1.07 4.03 14.77
CA ILE A 142 0.07 4.10 13.84
C ILE A 142 -0.31 3.75 12.39
N GLU A 143 -1.26 2.83 12.18
CA GLU A 143 -1.75 2.51 10.83
C GLU A 143 -2.50 3.70 10.22
N GLU A 144 -3.27 4.44 11.02
CA GLU A 144 -3.93 5.67 10.57
C GLU A 144 -2.91 6.75 10.20
N VAL A 145 -1.88 6.95 11.04
CA VAL A 145 -0.80 7.90 10.74
C VAL A 145 -0.09 7.57 9.42
N LEU A 146 0.25 6.30 9.22
CA LEU A 146 0.89 5.84 7.98
C LEU A 146 -0.05 5.98 6.77
N TYR A 147 -1.34 5.74 6.95
CA TYR A 147 -2.34 5.93 5.89
C TYR A 147 -2.55 7.40 5.55
N CYS A 148 -2.53 8.30 6.53
CA CYS A 148 -2.61 9.75 6.28
C CYS A 148 -1.38 10.27 5.56
N GLU A 149 -0.19 9.78 5.92
CA GLU A 149 1.07 10.23 5.29
C GLU A 149 1.23 9.68 3.87
N TRP A 150 0.93 8.38 3.68
CA TRP A 150 1.13 7.69 2.40
C TRP A 150 -0.09 6.87 1.98
N PRO A 151 -1.23 7.53 1.72
CA PRO A 151 -2.52 6.85 1.45
C PRO A 151 -2.48 5.92 0.23
N GLU A 152 -1.62 6.21 -0.75
CA GLU A 152 -1.52 5.47 -2.00
C GLU A 152 -0.62 4.23 -1.91
N LEU A 153 0.22 4.13 -0.88
CA LEU A 153 1.31 3.16 -0.85
C LEU A 153 0.81 1.71 -0.96
N LEU A 154 -0.16 1.33 -0.12
CA LEU A 154 -0.66 -0.04 -0.06
C LEU A 154 -1.39 -0.45 -1.35
N MET A 155 -2.24 0.43 -1.89
CA MET A 155 -2.97 0.14 -3.14
C MET A 155 -2.02 0.00 -4.33
N VAL A 156 -0.96 0.83 -4.39
CA VAL A 156 0.01 0.77 -5.49
C VAL A 156 0.87 -0.48 -5.37
N MET A 157 1.28 -0.88 -4.16
CA MET A 157 1.97 -2.16 -3.95
C MET A 157 1.14 -3.34 -4.48
N GLN A 158 -0.15 -3.39 -4.12
CA GLN A 158 -1.07 -4.43 -4.58
C GLN A 158 -1.24 -4.42 -6.11
N LYS A 159 -1.55 -3.25 -6.69
CA LYS A 159 -1.73 -3.08 -8.13
C LYS A 159 -0.49 -3.51 -8.90
N MET A 160 0.70 -3.12 -8.44
CA MET A 160 1.93 -3.48 -9.13
C MET A 160 2.28 -4.96 -9.00
N LEU A 161 1.94 -5.61 -7.88
CA LEU A 161 2.05 -7.07 -7.75
C LEU A 161 1.08 -7.80 -8.67
N HIS A 162 -0.14 -7.27 -8.86
CA HIS A 162 -1.11 -7.80 -9.82
C HIS A 162 -0.57 -7.76 -11.24
N LEU A 163 -0.11 -6.59 -11.68
CA LEU A 163 0.46 -6.38 -13.02
C LEU A 163 1.70 -7.24 -13.31
N GLU A 164 2.41 -7.68 -12.28
CA GLU A 164 3.56 -8.57 -12.42
C GLU A 164 3.22 -10.07 -12.26
N GLY A 165 1.93 -10.40 -12.06
CA GLY A 165 1.44 -11.77 -11.84
C GLY A 165 1.93 -12.38 -10.53
N GLU A 166 2.08 -11.56 -9.48
CA GLU A 166 2.67 -11.95 -8.19
C GLU A 166 1.69 -11.81 -7.02
N LEU A 167 0.52 -11.21 -7.23
CA LEU A 167 -0.43 -10.88 -6.17
C LEU A 167 -1.08 -12.13 -5.54
N GLU A 168 -1.52 -13.10 -6.34
CA GLU A 168 -2.14 -14.33 -5.82
C GLU A 168 -1.20 -15.10 -4.88
N GLY A 169 0.11 -15.11 -5.20
CA GLY A 169 1.13 -15.75 -4.38
C GLY A 169 1.46 -15.04 -3.06
N THR A 170 0.65 -14.07 -2.65
CA THR A 170 0.73 -13.39 -1.35
C THR A 170 -0.30 -13.89 -0.35
N ASP A 171 -1.33 -14.62 -0.78
CA ASP A 171 -2.43 -15.10 0.07
C ASP A 171 -3.27 -13.99 0.75
N ILE A 172 -3.29 -12.78 0.18
CA ILE A 172 -4.00 -11.62 0.77
C ILE A 172 -5.51 -11.80 0.91
N GLN A 173 -6.12 -12.68 0.12
CA GLN A 173 -7.54 -12.98 0.18
C GLN A 173 -7.99 -13.45 1.57
N ASN A 174 -7.09 -14.06 2.34
CA ASN A 174 -7.35 -14.50 3.71
C ASN A 174 -7.52 -13.35 4.71
N LYS A 175 -7.41 -12.09 4.27
CA LYS A 175 -7.43 -10.88 5.11
C LYS A 175 -8.66 -10.01 4.92
N PHE A 176 -9.61 -10.41 4.07
CA PHE A 176 -10.80 -9.61 3.77
C PHE A 176 -12.07 -10.04 4.52
N GLY A 177 -12.07 -11.21 5.17
CA GLY A 177 -13.20 -11.72 5.96
C GLY A 177 -13.38 -13.21 5.80
#